data_AF-A0A4Y2Q5Z8-F1
#
_entry.id   AF-A0A4Y2Q5Z8-F1
#
_cell.length_a   1.000
_cell.length_b   1.000
_cell.length_c   1.000
_cell.angle_alpha   90.00
_cell.angle_beta   90.00
_cell.angle_gamma   90.00
#
_symmetry.space_group_name_H-M   'P 1'
#
loop_
_entity.id
_entity.type
_entity.pdbx_description
1 polymer ?
#
loop_
_entity_poly.entity_id
_entity_poly.type
_entity_poly.pdbx_seq_one_letter_code
_entity_poly.pdbx_strand_id
1 'polypeptide(L)'
;MAQRKHLDDFLRGRIIGRLECGHTQLEVSEELGIAQSVISRLWQRFQDDGNVSRCYSTGRPRVTTPNEDRYLTVTAKRNRRRTASDLSRQLSSATGTQFQGRPCTDP
;
A
#
# COMPACT_ATOMS: atom_id res chain seq x y z
N MET A 1 23.44 -6.32 -4.28
CA MET A 1 22.09 -5.88 -4.70
C MET A 1 21.36 -7.07 -5.29
N ALA A 2 20.28 -7.55 -4.65
CA ALA A 2 19.51 -8.67 -5.17
C ALA A 2 18.52 -8.16 -6.22
N GLN A 3 18.66 -8.65 -7.47
CA GLN A 3 17.68 -8.45 -8.53
C GLN A 3 16.35 -9.07 -8.08
N ARG A 4 15.35 -8.24 -7.78
CA ARG A 4 13.96 -8.70 -7.59
C ARG A 4 13.41 -9.10 -8.96
N LYS A 5 13.57 -10.37 -9.32
CA LYS A 5 12.92 -10.93 -10.51
C LYS A 5 11.40 -10.89 -10.30
N HIS A 6 10.71 -10.22 -11.22
CA HIS A 6 9.25 -10.11 -11.18
C HIS A 6 8.61 -11.42 -11.61
N LEU A 7 7.62 -11.88 -10.85
CA LEU A 7 6.81 -13.04 -11.25
C LEU A 7 5.82 -12.58 -12.32
N ASP A 8 5.95 -13.14 -13.52
CA ASP A 8 5.11 -12.79 -14.66
C ASP A 8 3.61 -13.06 -14.39
N ASP A 9 2.74 -12.23 -14.96
CA ASP A 9 1.29 -12.29 -14.72
C ASP A 9 0.69 -13.60 -15.25
N PHE A 10 1.27 -14.18 -16.31
CA PHE A 10 0.92 -15.51 -16.78
C PHE A 10 1.22 -16.60 -15.74
N LEU A 11 2.39 -16.54 -15.11
CA LEU A 11 2.80 -17.51 -14.09
C LEU A 11 1.93 -17.37 -12.83
N ARG A 12 1.54 -16.14 -12.47
CA ARG A 12 0.60 -15.86 -11.37
C ARG A 12 -0.77 -16.48 -11.63
N GLY A 13 -1.31 -16.32 -12.83
CA GLY A 13 -2.59 -16.91 -13.22
C GLY A 13 -2.55 -18.44 -13.18
N ARG A 14 -1.44 -19.05 -13.65
CA ARG A 14 -1.26 -20.51 -13.58
C ARG A 14 -1.20 -21.03 -12.14
N ILE A 15 -0.50 -20.34 -11.23
CA ILE A 15 -0.44 -20.71 -9.81
C ILE A 15 -1.82 -20.65 -9.18
N ILE A 16 -2.56 -19.56 -9.40
CA ILE A 16 -3.89 -19.36 -8.80
C ILE A 16 -4.86 -20.41 -9.34
N GLY A 17 -4.89 -20.65 -10.66
CA GLY A 17 -5.76 -21.68 -11.23
C GLY A 17 -5.47 -23.09 -10.69
N ARG A 18 -4.20 -23.43 -10.41
CA ARG A 18 -3.86 -24.71 -9.77
C ARG A 18 -4.32 -24.79 -8.31
N LEU A 19 -4.19 -23.70 -7.56
CA LEU A 19 -4.64 -23.63 -6.18
C LEU A 19 -6.17 -23.67 -6.08
N GLU A 20 -6.89 -23.03 -7.01
CA GLU A 20 -8.35 -23.12 -7.10
C GLU A 20 -8.84 -24.54 -7.44
N CYS A 21 -8.08 -25.30 -8.23
CA CYS A 21 -8.34 -26.73 -8.47
C CYS A 21 -8.02 -27.65 -7.28
N GLY A 22 -7.61 -27.10 -6.13
CA GLY A 22 -7.38 -27.86 -4.90
C GLY A 22 -5.99 -28.50 -4.79
N HIS A 23 -5.03 -28.12 -5.63
CA HIS A 23 -3.63 -28.57 -5.48
C HIS A 23 -2.97 -27.89 -4.29
N THR A 24 -2.04 -28.60 -3.66
CA THR A 24 -1.28 -28.07 -2.53
C THR A 24 -0.22 -27.08 -3.00
N GLN A 25 0.15 -26.12 -2.15
CA GLN A 25 1.20 -25.15 -2.47
C GLN A 25 2.56 -25.82 -2.74
N LEU A 26 2.79 -27.00 -2.15
CA LEU A 26 4.01 -27.77 -2.33
C LEU A 26 4.07 -28.38 -3.74
N GLU A 27 2.99 -29.00 -4.20
CA GLU A 27 2.90 -29.55 -5.56
C GLU A 27 3.08 -28.46 -6.62
N VAL A 28 2.47 -27.29 -6.42
CA VAL A 28 2.62 -26.14 -7.33
C VAL A 28 4.04 -25.56 -7.27
N SER A 29 4.68 -25.59 -6.10
CA SER A 29 6.08 -25.19 -5.91
C SER A 29 7.03 -26.11 -6.68
N GLU A 30 6.81 -27.42 -6.62
CA GLU A 30 7.61 -28.42 -7.33
C GLU A 30 7.37 -28.38 -8.84
N GLU A 31 6.13 -28.25 -9.30
CA GLU A 31 5.78 -28.17 -10.74
C GLU A 31 6.42 -26.95 -11.42
N LEU A 32 6.46 -25.81 -10.73
CA LEU A 32 6.89 -24.53 -11.32
C LEU A 32 8.29 -24.08 -10.88
N GLY A 33 8.92 -24.78 -9.94
CA GLY A 33 10.23 -24.40 -9.39
C GLY A 33 10.22 -23.06 -8.64
N ILE A 34 9.07 -22.65 -8.12
CA ILE A 34 8.87 -21.36 -7.43
C ILE A 34 8.83 -21.61 -5.93
N ALA A 35 9.57 -20.82 -5.15
CA ALA A 35 9.53 -20.95 -3.70
C ALA A 35 8.10 -20.86 -3.15
N GLN A 36 7.72 -21.81 -2.29
CA GLN A 36 6.42 -21.87 -1.62
C GLN A 36 6.02 -20.52 -0.96
N SER A 37 6.99 -19.78 -0.40
CA SER A 37 6.72 -18.46 0.20
C SER A 37 6.18 -17.41 -0.79
N VAL A 38 6.50 -17.53 -2.09
CA VAL A 38 5.95 -16.68 -3.14
C VAL A 38 4.51 -17.08 -3.44
N ILE A 39 4.24 -18.39 -3.50
CA ILE A 39 2.91 -18.96 -3.74
C ILE A 39 1.96 -18.59 -2.59
N SER A 40 2.38 -18.78 -1.34
CA SER A 40 1.61 -18.43 -0.15
C SER A 40 1.23 -16.94 -0.13
N ARG A 41 2.19 -16.04 -0.40
CA ARG A 41 1.93 -14.59 -0.47
C ARG A 41 1.01 -14.22 -1.62
N LEU A 42 1.15 -14.87 -2.77
CA LEU A 42 0.28 -14.64 -3.93
C LEU A 42 -1.15 -15.09 -3.64
N TRP A 43 -1.31 -16.28 -3.05
CA TRP A 43 -2.62 -16.82 -2.68
C TRP A 43 -3.33 -15.93 -1.66
N GLN A 44 -2.63 -15.53 -0.60
CA GLN A 44 -3.21 -14.65 0.41
C GLN A 44 -3.68 -13.32 -0.21
N ARG A 45 -2.85 -12.71 -1.05
CA ARG A 45 -3.22 -11.50 -1.77
C ARG A 45 -4.41 -11.71 -2.71
N PHE A 46 -4.49 -12.85 -3.39
CA PHE A 46 -5.62 -13.17 -4.26
C PHE A 46 -6.93 -13.28 -3.46
N GLN A 47 -6.88 -13.87 -2.27
CA GLN A 47 -8.03 -13.94 -1.37
C GLN A 47 -8.46 -12.55 -0.87
N ASP A 48 -7.50 -11.65 -0.64
CA ASP A 48 -7.77 -10.29 -0.14
C ASP A 48 -8.28 -9.35 -1.25
N ASP A 49 -7.61 -9.33 -2.41
CA ASP A 49 -7.86 -8.37 -3.50
C ASP A 49 -8.83 -8.93 -4.57
N GLY A 50 -9.02 -10.25 -4.65
CA GLY A 50 -9.75 -10.92 -5.74
C GLY A 50 -9.08 -10.79 -7.12
N ASN A 51 -7.84 -10.29 -7.16
CA ASN A 51 -7.14 -9.95 -8.39
C ASN A 51 -5.80 -10.69 -8.50
N VAL A 52 -5.61 -11.35 -9.64
CA VAL A 52 -4.36 -12.02 -10.04
C VAL A 52 -3.30 -11.01 -10.46
N SER A 53 -3.75 -9.94 -11.13
CA SER A 53 -2.88 -8.91 -11.69
C SER A 53 -2.32 -8.01 -10.60
N ARG A 54 -1.20 -7.38 -10.92
CA ARG A 54 -0.60 -6.42 -10.02
C ARG A 54 -1.50 -5.18 -9.91
N CYS A 55 -2.08 -4.96 -8.72
CA CYS A 55 -2.64 -3.64 -8.42
C CYS A 55 -1.50 -2.62 -8.41
N TYR A 56 -1.48 -1.72 -9.40
CA TYR A 56 -0.73 -0.48 -9.30
C TYR A 56 -1.49 0.39 -8.30
N SER A 57 -1.04 0.42 -7.05
CA SER A 57 -1.61 1.36 -6.10
C SER A 57 -1.33 2.77 -6.63
N THR A 58 -2.38 3.50 -7.00
CA THR A 58 -2.31 4.96 -6.93
C THR A 58 -1.94 5.25 -5.48
N GLY A 59 -0.87 6.02 -5.26
CA GLY A 59 -0.33 6.23 -3.91
C GLY A 59 -1.38 6.79 -2.95
N ARG A 60 -0.99 6.99 -1.68
CA ARG A 60 -1.90 7.49 -0.64
C ARG A 60 -2.71 8.70 -1.16
N PRO A 61 -4.06 8.65 -1.12
CA PRO A 61 -4.89 9.77 -1.54
C PRO A 61 -4.50 11.05 -0.79
N ARG A 62 -4.42 12.16 -1.53
CA ARG A 62 -4.11 13.46 -0.94
C ARG A 62 -5.26 13.90 -0.03
N VAL A 63 -4.93 14.17 1.23
CA VAL A 63 -5.88 14.71 2.21
C VAL A 63 -5.85 16.23 2.18
N THR A 64 -4.69 16.83 1.87
CA THR A 64 -4.50 18.27 1.76
C THR A 64 -4.72 18.78 0.34
N THR A 65 -5.32 19.97 0.24
CA THR A 65 -5.40 20.72 -1.01
C THR A 65 -4.07 21.43 -1.31
N PRO A 66 -3.74 21.72 -2.58
CA PRO A 66 -2.51 22.44 -2.91
C PRO A 66 -2.35 23.81 -2.21
N ASN A 67 -3.47 24.46 -1.88
CA ASN A 67 -3.47 25.74 -1.17
C ASN A 67 -3.14 25.56 0.33
N GLU A 68 -3.66 24.51 0.96
CA GLU A 68 -3.33 24.14 2.34
C GLU A 68 -1.86 23.75 2.46
N ASP A 69 -1.32 22.97 1.52
CA ASP A 69 0.11 22.61 1.48
C ASP A 69 1.00 23.86 1.40
N ARG A 70 0.59 24.84 0.58
CA ARG A 70 1.30 26.12 0.47
C ARG A 70 1.25 26.90 1.78
N TYR A 71 0.07 26.96 2.42
CA TYR A 71 -0.09 27.61 3.71
C TYR A 71 0.75 26.94 4.80
N LEU A 72 0.74 25.62 4.89
CA LEU A 72 1.55 24.85 5.83
C LEU A 72 3.04 25.09 5.62
N THR A 73 3.50 25.07 4.36
CA THR A 73 4.91 25.30 4.01
C THR A 73 5.37 26.70 4.44
N VAL A 74 4.58 27.74 4.15
CA VAL A 74 4.91 29.12 4.53
C VAL A 74 4.88 29.29 6.05
N THR A 75 3.86 28.74 6.72
CA THR A 75 3.66 28.91 8.16
C THR A 75 4.74 28.16 8.97
N ALA A 76 5.12 26.95 8.53
CA ALA A 76 6.21 26.19 9.14
C ALA A 76 7.57 26.87 8.94
N LYS A 77 7.83 27.44 7.76
CA LYS A 77 9.07 28.20 7.50
C LYS A 77 9.18 29.46 8.36
N ARG A 78 8.07 30.17 8.56
CA ARG A 78 8.02 31.37 9.41
C ARG A 78 8.11 31.04 10.90
N ASN A 79 7.51 29.93 11.33
CA ASN A 79 7.41 29.54 12.74
C ASN A 79 8.14 28.23 13.01
N ARG A 80 9.48 28.23 12.91
CA ARG A 80 10.31 27.02 13.09
C ARG A 80 10.10 26.26 14.40
N ARG A 81 9.61 26.93 15.45
CA ARG A 81 9.36 26.33 16.79
C ARG A 81 7.95 25.77 16.96
N ARG A 82 7.02 26.04 16.04
CA ARG A 82 5.64 25.52 16.15
C ARG A 82 5.60 24.04 15.78
N THR A 83 4.77 23.29 16.50
CA THR A 83 4.62 21.86 16.25
C THR A 83 3.66 21.60 15.09
N ALA A 84 3.77 20.42 14.48
CA ALA A 84 2.85 20.00 13.42
C ALA A 84 1.38 19.96 13.92
N SER A 85 1.17 19.60 15.19
CA SER A 85 -0.16 19.59 15.82
C SER A 85 -0.76 20.98 15.94
N ASP A 86 0.06 21.99 16.28
CA ASP A 86 -0.40 23.39 16.36
C ASP A 86 -0.78 23.92 14.98
N LEU A 87 0.02 23.61 13.96
CA LEU A 87 -0.26 23.97 12.56
C LEU A 87 -1.51 23.27 12.03
N SER A 88 -1.69 21.98 12.35
CA SER A 88 -2.88 21.23 12.00
C SER A 88 -4.12 21.83 12.66
N ARG A 89 -4.07 22.18 13.95
CA ARG A 89 -5.19 22.80 14.66
C ARG A 89 -5.54 24.16 14.07
N GLN A 90 -4.53 24.97 13.73
CA GLN A 90 -4.72 26.26 13.07
C GLN A 90 -5.37 26.11 11.70
N LEU A 91 -4.91 25.15 10.88
CA LEU A 91 -5.49 24.87 9.58
C LEU A 91 -6.93 24.35 9.69
N SER A 92 -7.18 23.42 10.61
CA SER A 92 -8.52 22.90 10.87
C SER A 92 -9.47 23.99 11.38
N SER A 93 -9.00 24.95 12.17
CA SER A 93 -9.81 26.09 12.60
C SER A 93 -10.16 27.06 11.47
N ALA A 94 -9.29 27.18 10.45
CA ALA A 94 -9.48 28.08 9.32
C ALA A 94 -10.31 27.46 8.18
N THR A 95 -10.20 26.15 7.98
CA THR A 95 -10.79 25.46 6.81
C THR A 95 -11.88 24.43 7.20
N GLY A 96 -12.04 24.13 8.49
CA GLY A 96 -13.03 23.16 8.99
C GLY A 96 -12.69 21.69 8.69
N THR A 97 -11.58 21.41 8.00
CA THR A 97 -11.14 20.06 7.63
C THR A 97 -10.19 19.50 8.69
N GLN A 98 -10.47 18.30 9.21
CA GLN A 98 -9.58 17.64 10.17
C GLN A 98 -8.47 16.88 9.46
N PHE A 99 -7.23 17.34 9.60
CA PHE A 99 -6.04 16.67 9.07
C PHE A 99 -5.48 15.68 10.11
N GLN A 100 -6.25 14.66 10.47
CA GLN A 100 -5.69 13.57 11.26
C GLN A 100 -5.00 12.58 10.33
N GLY A 101 -3.69 12.43 10.49
CA GLY A 101 -3.03 11.20 10.07
C GLY A 101 -3.77 10.07 10.76
N ARG A 102 -4.37 9.16 9.98
CA ARG A 102 -5.01 7.97 10.54
C ARG A 102 -4.02 7.35 11.54
N PRO A 103 -4.40 7.16 12.82
CA PRO A 103 -3.54 6.43 13.73
C PRO A 103 -3.31 5.06 13.09
N CYS A 104 -2.06 4.63 13.06
CA CYS A 104 -1.74 3.24 12.80
C CYS A 104 -2.39 2.43 13.93
N THR A 105 -3.63 2.01 13.72
CA THR A 105 -4.14 0.81 14.36
C THR A 105 -3.44 -0.34 13.66
N ASP A 106 -2.29 -0.71 14.20
CA ASP A 106 -1.75 -2.06 14.01
C ASP A 106 -2.67 -3.05 14.76
N PRO A 107 -2.85 -4.28 14.24
CA PRO A 107 -3.82 -5.26 14.74
C PRO A 107 -3.55 -5.78 16.16
#